data_AF-S3AJA8-F1
#
_entry.id   AF-S3AJA8-F1
#
_cell.length_a   1.000
_cell.length_b   1.000
_cell.length_c   1.000
_cell.angle_alpha   90.00
_cell.angle_beta   90.00
_cell.angle_gamma   90.00
#
_symmetry.space_group_name_H-M   'P 1'
#
loop_
_entity.id
_entity.type
_entity.pdbx_description
1 polymer ?
#
loop_
_entity_poly.entity_id
_entity_poly.type
_entity_poly.pdbx_seq_one_letter_code
_entity_poly.pdbx_strand_id
1 'polypeptide(L)'
;MSYPPQPGQSPNNPYSAPQQGAPYGYPQQGGGQPGYGYPAGGGMPAYPGGGPMQPPVSMPGQVVTARVLLFIAGSLWALSAVLVLILGLAANDALDDIPGVGAAGGAALGVALIFFVIFGGLAALHIVPASMFGKGRSGTRITGIIAASVNALLPLLSLLGQMANDTAAGGSIFAALLWLATAVLTIVFLSVSAAGQWFNRPQY
;
A
#
# COMPACT_ATOMS: atom_id res chain seq x y z
N MET A 1 -13.13 -42.55 -51.70
CA MET A 1 -11.98 -41.69 -51.37
C MET A 1 -11.68 -41.89 -49.89
N SER A 2 -10.56 -42.54 -49.61
CA SER A 2 -10.16 -43.05 -48.29
C SER A 2 -9.15 -42.09 -47.68
N TYR A 3 -9.40 -41.57 -46.48
CA TYR A 3 -8.42 -40.76 -45.75
C TYR A 3 -7.35 -41.64 -45.09
N PRO A 4 -6.09 -41.16 -44.98
CA PRO A 4 -4.94 -41.93 -44.52
C PRO A 4 -4.94 -42.16 -42.99
N PRO A 5 -4.30 -43.24 -42.51
CA PRO A 5 -4.16 -43.52 -41.08
C PRO A 5 -3.15 -42.57 -40.41
N GLN A 6 -3.48 -42.09 -39.21
CA GLN A 6 -2.58 -41.30 -38.37
C GLN A 6 -1.44 -42.16 -37.79
N PRO A 7 -0.18 -41.71 -37.84
CA PRO A 7 0.97 -42.45 -37.32
C PRO A 7 1.18 -42.19 -35.82
N GLY A 8 1.42 -43.26 -35.04
CA GLY A 8 2.00 -43.15 -33.69
C GLY A 8 1.35 -43.96 -32.58
N GLN A 9 1.15 -45.28 -32.76
CA GLN A 9 0.92 -46.19 -31.63
C GLN A 9 2.20 -46.99 -31.35
N SER A 10 3.00 -46.50 -30.42
CA SER A 10 4.08 -47.28 -29.79
C SER A 10 3.49 -48.00 -28.57
N PRO A 11 3.45 -49.35 -28.51
CA PRO A 11 2.69 -50.11 -27.51
C PRO A 11 3.23 -50.13 -26.06
N ASN A 12 4.09 -49.20 -25.63
CA ASN A 12 4.77 -49.34 -24.33
C ASN A 12 5.09 -48.00 -23.64
N ASN A 13 4.06 -47.25 -23.22
CA ASN A 13 4.24 -46.06 -22.37
C ASN A 13 3.49 -46.22 -21.03
N PRO A 14 4.17 -46.30 -19.87
CA PRO A 14 3.55 -46.52 -18.55
C PRO A 14 2.76 -45.34 -17.97
N TYR A 15 2.56 -44.26 -18.74
CA TYR A 15 1.89 -43.02 -18.31
C TYR A 15 0.50 -42.81 -18.94
N SER A 16 -0.17 -43.87 -19.38
CA SER A 16 -1.57 -43.76 -19.83
C SER A 16 -2.50 -43.44 -18.65
N ALA A 17 -2.99 -42.20 -18.61
CA ALA A 17 -4.06 -41.79 -17.72
C ALA A 17 -5.34 -42.58 -18.02
N PRO A 18 -6.14 -42.99 -17.00
CA PRO A 18 -7.36 -43.74 -17.22
C PRO A 18 -8.37 -42.92 -18.02
N GLN A 19 -8.74 -43.45 -19.18
CA GLN A 19 -9.71 -42.89 -20.11
C GLN A 19 -11.12 -43.12 -19.52
N GLN A 20 -11.64 -42.15 -18.77
CA GLN A 20 -13.03 -42.13 -18.35
C GLN A 20 -13.91 -41.58 -19.48
N GLY A 21 -14.87 -42.40 -19.88
CA GLY A 21 -15.85 -42.09 -20.93
C GLY A 21 -16.71 -40.87 -20.57
N ALA A 22 -16.99 -40.08 -21.60
CA ALA A 22 -17.86 -38.89 -21.55
C ALA A 22 -19.31 -39.23 -21.18
N PRO A 23 -20.00 -38.33 -20.47
CA PRO A 23 -21.28 -37.85 -20.99
C PRO A 23 -21.42 -36.31 -21.04
N TYR A 24 -21.88 -35.87 -22.22
CA TYR A 24 -22.36 -34.56 -22.67
C TYR A 24 -22.82 -33.51 -21.62
N GLY A 25 -22.31 -32.27 -21.80
CA GLY A 25 -23.09 -31.03 -21.67
C GLY A 25 -22.60 -29.99 -20.65
N TYR A 26 -21.83 -28.98 -21.06
CA TYR A 26 -22.00 -27.52 -20.79
C TYR A 26 -20.73 -26.73 -21.22
N PRO A 27 -20.84 -25.43 -21.55
CA PRO A 27 -19.91 -24.74 -22.42
C PRO A 27 -18.63 -24.28 -21.73
N GLN A 28 -17.61 -24.33 -22.58
CA GLN A 28 -16.23 -23.90 -22.44
C GLN A 28 -16.12 -22.38 -22.25
N GLN A 29 -15.52 -21.95 -21.15
CA GLN A 29 -14.77 -20.68 -21.00
C GLN A 29 -13.42 -21.10 -20.40
N GLY A 30 -12.24 -20.82 -20.95
CA GLY A 30 -11.86 -19.80 -21.91
C GLY A 30 -10.75 -18.95 -21.28
N GLY A 31 -9.50 -19.44 -21.37
CA GLY A 31 -8.31 -18.57 -21.47
C GLY A 31 -7.42 -18.36 -20.23
N GLY A 32 -6.18 -18.84 -20.34
CA GLY A 32 -5.00 -18.02 -20.01
C GLY A 32 -4.36 -18.20 -18.63
N GLN A 33 -3.60 -19.28 -18.44
CA GLN A 33 -2.46 -19.26 -17.50
C GLN A 33 -1.33 -18.40 -18.09
N PRO A 34 -0.62 -17.66 -17.22
CA PRO A 34 0.82 -17.91 -17.09
C PRO A 34 1.21 -18.20 -15.64
N GLY A 35 1.86 -19.34 -15.42
CA GLY A 35 2.41 -19.77 -14.14
C GLY A 35 3.80 -19.20 -13.82
N TYR A 36 4.25 -19.52 -12.59
CA TYR A 36 5.59 -19.44 -11.95
C TYR A 36 5.58 -18.58 -10.67
N GLY A 37 5.85 -19.08 -9.46
CA GLY A 37 6.06 -20.44 -8.93
C GLY A 37 5.94 -20.34 -7.40
N TYR A 38 5.32 -21.34 -6.75
CA TYR A 38 5.15 -21.37 -5.29
C TYR A 38 5.70 -22.70 -4.76
N PRO A 39 6.41 -22.70 -3.61
CA PRO A 39 6.87 -23.94 -3.00
C PRO A 39 5.67 -24.78 -2.58
N ALA A 40 5.74 -26.07 -2.92
CA ALA A 40 4.74 -27.07 -2.60
C ALA A 40 4.56 -27.19 -1.07
N GLY A 41 3.47 -26.60 -0.55
CA GLY A 41 2.96 -26.86 0.79
C GLY A 41 2.17 -28.16 0.79
N GLY A 42 2.52 -29.05 1.73
CA GLY A 42 2.06 -30.43 1.80
C GLY A 42 0.56 -30.64 1.62
N GLY A 43 0.22 -31.63 0.79
CA GLY A 43 -1.14 -32.07 0.55
C GLY A 43 -1.81 -32.57 1.83
N MET A 44 -2.88 -31.90 2.20
CA MET A 44 -3.82 -32.39 3.21
C MET A 44 -4.91 -33.21 2.49
N PRO A 45 -5.34 -34.36 3.04
CA PRO A 45 -6.32 -35.22 2.38
C PRO A 45 -7.65 -34.49 2.16
N ALA A 46 -8.11 -34.48 0.90
CA ALA A 46 -9.38 -33.88 0.52
C ALA A 46 -10.55 -34.65 1.16
N TYR A 47 -11.33 -33.98 2.01
CA TYR A 47 -12.54 -34.53 2.62
C TYR A 47 -13.68 -34.57 1.58
N PRO A 48 -14.33 -35.72 1.34
CA PRO A 48 -15.43 -35.82 0.39
C PRO A 48 -16.63 -35.00 0.87
N GLY A 49 -16.95 -33.91 0.18
CA GLY A 49 -18.13 -33.06 0.44
C GLY A 49 -17.84 -31.61 0.81
N GLY A 50 -16.57 -31.24 1.03
CA GLY A 50 -16.18 -29.85 1.17
C GLY A 50 -15.99 -29.21 -0.21
N GLY A 51 -16.81 -28.22 -0.56
CA GLY A 51 -16.50 -27.31 -1.67
C GLY A 51 -15.07 -26.75 -1.51
N PRO A 52 -14.38 -26.41 -2.61
CA PRO A 52 -12.95 -26.09 -2.58
C PRO A 52 -12.66 -25.03 -1.51
N MET A 53 -12.04 -25.44 -0.40
CA MET A 53 -11.49 -24.52 0.58
C MET A 53 -10.49 -23.63 -0.17
N GLN A 54 -10.85 -22.36 -0.37
CA GLN A 54 -9.90 -21.44 -0.96
C GLN A 54 -8.68 -21.36 -0.03
N PRO A 55 -7.46 -21.57 -0.56
CA PRO A 55 -6.24 -21.45 0.23
C PRO A 55 -6.21 -20.09 0.94
N PRO A 56 -5.67 -20.01 2.16
CA PRO A 56 -5.44 -18.73 2.82
C PRO A 56 -4.70 -17.77 1.88
N VAL A 57 -5.36 -16.70 1.45
CA VAL A 57 -4.74 -15.68 0.61
C VAL A 57 -3.81 -14.88 1.51
N SER A 58 -2.51 -14.85 1.19
CA SER A 58 -1.54 -13.99 1.86
C SER A 58 -1.56 -12.57 1.28
N MET A 59 -1.23 -11.57 2.10
CA MET A 59 -1.19 -10.18 1.64
C MET A 59 -0.07 -10.03 0.60
N PRO A 60 -0.35 -9.48 -0.61
CA PRO A 60 0.67 -9.27 -1.62
C PRO A 60 1.80 -8.37 -1.10
N GLY A 61 3.05 -8.68 -1.45
CA GLY A 61 4.22 -7.93 -0.97
C GLY A 61 4.15 -6.42 -1.24
N GLN A 62 3.62 -6.01 -2.40
CA GLN A 62 3.41 -4.60 -2.72
C GLN A 62 2.45 -3.90 -1.75
N VAL A 63 1.38 -4.59 -1.32
CA VAL A 63 0.43 -4.06 -0.33
C VAL A 63 1.09 -3.96 1.04
N VAL A 64 1.94 -4.93 1.41
CA VAL A 64 2.74 -4.86 2.64
C VAL A 64 3.71 -3.67 2.59
N THR A 65 4.42 -3.45 1.50
CA THR A 65 5.32 -2.31 1.36
C THR A 65 4.57 -0.99 1.43
N ALA A 66 3.44 -0.85 0.73
CA ALA A 66 2.58 0.33 0.84
C ALA A 66 2.12 0.58 2.28
N ARG A 67 1.77 -0.49 3.02
CA ARG A 67 1.41 -0.42 4.44
C ARG A 67 2.54 0.20 5.26
N VAL A 68 3.76 -0.28 5.06
CA VAL A 68 4.94 0.18 5.80
C VAL A 68 5.26 1.64 5.46
N LEU A 69 5.21 2.01 4.19
CA LEU A 69 5.44 3.40 3.76
C LEU A 69 4.43 4.36 4.37
N LEU A 70 3.15 3.98 4.47
CA LEU A 70 2.14 4.77 5.18
C LEU A 70 2.45 4.90 6.69
N PHE A 71 2.90 3.84 7.35
CA PHE A 71 3.30 3.93 8.75
C PHE A 71 4.52 4.84 8.96
N ILE A 72 5.51 4.77 8.07
CA ILE A 72 6.68 5.64 8.11
C ILE A 72 6.25 7.10 7.94
N ALA A 73 5.44 7.40 6.91
CA ALA A 73 4.93 8.74 6.65
C ALA A 73 4.13 9.28 7.84
N GLY A 74 3.18 8.49 8.35
CA GLY A 74 2.36 8.87 9.50
C GLY A 74 3.16 9.04 10.79
N SER A 75 4.19 8.24 11.02
CA SER A 75 5.06 8.38 12.19
C SER A 75 5.91 9.65 12.13
N LEU A 76 6.39 10.02 10.95
CA LEU A 76 7.12 11.28 10.76
C LEU A 76 6.21 12.50 10.91
N TRP A 77 4.95 12.42 10.46
CA TRP A 77 3.94 13.44 10.76
C TRP A 77 3.64 13.54 12.26
N ALA A 78 3.49 12.41 12.95
CA ALA A 78 3.27 12.40 14.40
C ALA A 78 4.47 13.02 15.14
N LEU A 79 5.69 12.66 14.75
CA LEU A 79 6.92 13.21 15.32
C LEU A 79 6.99 14.73 15.10
N SER A 80 6.68 15.19 13.89
CA SER A 80 6.65 16.61 13.54
C SER A 80 5.62 17.38 14.36
N ALA A 81 4.44 16.79 14.58
CA ALA A 81 3.39 17.36 15.43
C ALA A 81 3.92 17.58 16.86
N VAL A 82 4.48 16.53 17.47
CA VAL A 82 5.01 16.58 18.84
C VAL A 82 6.15 17.60 18.94
N LEU A 83 7.07 17.60 17.98
CA LEU A 83 8.20 18.52 17.97
C LEU A 83 7.76 19.99 17.89
N VAL A 84 6.81 20.32 17.02
CA VAL A 84 6.27 21.69 16.91
C VAL A 84 5.57 22.10 18.19
N LEU A 85 4.81 21.20 18.83
CA LEU A 85 4.15 21.50 20.10
C LEU A 85 5.18 21.80 21.20
N ILE A 86 6.23 20.99 21.31
CA ILE A 86 7.32 21.21 22.28
C ILE A 86 8.01 22.56 22.04
N LEU A 87 8.33 22.88 20.79
CA LEU A 87 8.94 24.17 20.44
C LEU A 87 8.02 25.35 20.77
N GLY A 88 6.71 25.23 20.53
CA GLY A 88 5.74 26.26 20.89
C GLY A 88 5.62 26.48 22.39
N LEU A 89 5.61 25.39 23.18
CA LEU A 89 5.61 25.45 24.65
C LEU A 89 6.88 26.12 25.17
N ALA A 90 8.05 25.69 24.67
CA ALA A 90 9.33 26.28 25.06
C ALA A 90 9.44 27.76 24.70
N ALA A 91 8.92 28.17 23.52
CA ALA A 91 8.90 29.57 23.11
C ALA A 91 7.97 30.42 23.99
N ASN A 92 6.81 29.89 24.39
CA ASN A 92 5.90 30.58 25.30
C ASN A 92 6.55 30.78 26.67
N ASP A 93 7.12 29.72 27.23
CA ASP A 93 7.82 29.75 28.53
C ASP A 93 8.99 30.75 28.53
N ALA A 94 9.84 30.71 27.49
CA ALA A 94 11.00 31.60 27.39
C ALA A 94 10.65 33.09 27.24
N LEU A 95 9.43 33.42 26.77
CA LEU A 95 8.98 34.79 26.55
C LEU A 95 8.06 35.32 27.66
N ASP A 96 7.54 34.46 28.52
CA ASP A 96 6.59 34.84 29.57
C ASP A 96 7.26 35.74 30.63
N ASP A 97 8.53 35.49 30.92
CA ASP A 97 9.33 36.25 31.90
C ASP A 97 9.85 37.60 31.38
N ILE A 98 9.69 37.89 30.08
CA ILE A 98 10.20 39.12 29.48
C ILE A 98 9.08 40.18 29.46
N PRO A 99 9.24 41.32 30.17
CA PRO A 99 8.21 42.36 30.22
C PRO A 99 7.86 42.90 28.83
N GLY A 100 6.56 42.91 28.51
CA GLY A 100 6.04 43.49 27.27
C GLY A 100 6.01 42.56 26.05
N VAL A 101 6.48 41.31 26.16
CA VAL A 101 6.48 40.35 25.02
C VAL A 101 5.67 39.06 25.26
N GLY A 102 5.01 38.88 26.41
CA GLY A 102 4.19 37.68 26.69
C GLY A 102 3.10 37.39 25.64
N ALA A 103 2.55 38.43 24.99
CA ALA A 103 1.62 38.25 23.86
C ALA A 103 2.25 37.52 22.66
N ALA A 104 3.54 37.73 22.41
CA ALA A 104 4.27 37.01 21.37
C ALA A 104 4.50 35.54 21.74
N GLY A 105 4.76 35.24 23.02
CA GLY A 105 4.81 33.87 23.55
C GLY A 105 3.50 33.12 23.35
N GLY A 106 2.38 33.73 23.76
CA GLY A 106 1.05 33.16 23.57
C GLY A 106 0.70 32.95 22.09
N ALA A 107 1.09 33.89 21.22
CA ALA A 107 0.92 33.75 19.77
C ALA A 107 1.74 32.58 19.19
N ALA A 108 2.99 32.41 19.62
CA ALA A 108 3.85 31.31 19.20
C ALA A 108 3.25 29.94 19.59
N LEU A 109 2.74 29.82 20.82
CA LEU A 109 2.02 28.61 21.25
C LEU A 109 0.74 28.38 20.44
N GLY A 110 -0.03 29.44 20.18
CA GLY A 110 -1.23 29.35 19.35
C GLY A 110 -0.95 28.81 17.95
N VAL A 111 0.10 29.32 17.29
CA VAL A 111 0.57 28.82 15.99
C VAL A 111 1.02 27.35 16.09
N ALA A 112 1.79 27.01 17.13
CA ALA A 112 2.24 25.63 17.34
C ALA A 112 1.07 24.65 17.54
N LEU A 113 0.01 25.06 18.25
CA LEU A 113 -1.21 24.24 18.42
C LEU A 113 -1.93 23.99 17.09
N ILE A 114 -2.02 24.99 16.22
CA ILE A 114 -2.61 24.82 14.89
C ILE A 114 -1.82 23.78 14.09
N PHE A 115 -0.49 23.89 14.05
CA PHE A 115 0.35 22.92 13.34
C PHE A 115 0.35 21.54 13.99
N PHE A 116 0.26 21.45 15.32
CA PHE A 116 0.08 20.18 16.03
C PHE A 116 -1.18 19.45 15.57
N VAL A 117 -2.31 20.15 15.44
CA VAL A 117 -3.56 19.56 14.95
C VAL A 117 -3.43 19.15 13.48
N ILE A 118 -2.83 19.99 12.63
CA ILE A 118 -2.65 19.67 11.20
C ILE A 118 -1.75 18.44 11.03
N PHE A 119 -0.57 18.42 11.65
CA PHE A 119 0.37 17.31 11.54
C PHE A 119 -0.15 16.05 12.23
N GLY A 120 -0.85 16.18 13.37
CA GLY A 120 -1.55 15.07 14.01
C GLY A 120 -2.66 14.48 13.14
N GLY A 121 -3.42 15.33 12.44
CA GLY A 121 -4.42 14.91 11.46
C GLY A 121 -3.79 14.18 10.27
N LEU A 122 -2.68 14.68 9.74
CA LEU A 122 -1.90 13.99 8.70
C LEU A 122 -1.36 12.65 9.21
N ALA A 123 -0.87 12.57 10.43
CA ALA A 123 -0.41 11.33 11.04
C ALA A 123 -1.55 10.30 11.09
N ALA A 124 -2.72 10.70 11.58
CA ALA A 124 -3.91 9.86 11.63
C ALA A 124 -4.36 9.40 10.24
N LEU A 125 -4.37 10.31 9.26
CA LEU A 125 -4.73 10.01 7.86
C LEU A 125 -3.88 8.88 7.26
N HIS A 126 -2.62 8.73 7.69
CA HIS A 126 -1.72 7.68 7.20
C HIS A 126 -1.76 6.40 8.05
N ILE A 127 -1.72 6.54 9.38
CA ILE A 127 -1.64 5.41 10.31
C ILE A 127 -2.94 4.60 10.31
N VAL A 128 -4.10 5.27 10.26
CA VAL A 128 -5.41 4.61 10.32
C VAL A 128 -5.60 3.63 9.16
N PRO A 129 -5.49 4.02 7.87
CA PRO A 129 -5.62 3.06 6.78
C PRO A 129 -4.53 1.98 6.86
N ALA A 130 -3.28 2.32 7.18
CA ALA A 130 -2.19 1.34 7.30
C ALA A 130 -2.49 0.25 8.35
N SER A 131 -3.06 0.62 9.50
CA SER A 131 -3.48 -0.34 10.54
C SER A 131 -4.54 -1.32 10.05
N MET A 132 -5.37 -0.88 9.10
CA MET A 132 -6.51 -1.63 8.59
C MET A 132 -6.16 -2.56 7.41
N PHE A 133 -4.97 -2.49 6.79
CA PHE A 133 -4.66 -3.29 5.58
C PHE A 133 -4.87 -4.80 5.74
N GLY A 134 -4.71 -5.33 6.96
CA GLY A 134 -4.95 -6.75 7.25
C GLY A 134 -6.41 -7.18 7.13
N LYS A 135 -7.36 -6.30 7.48
CA LYS A 135 -8.81 -6.60 7.52
C LYS A 135 -9.68 -5.64 6.69
N GLY A 136 -9.04 -4.70 6.01
CA GLY A 136 -9.69 -3.62 5.28
C GLY A 136 -10.25 -4.08 3.94
N ARG A 137 -11.30 -3.39 3.50
CA ARG A 137 -11.92 -3.57 2.19
C ARG A 137 -11.44 -2.50 1.21
N SER A 138 -12.10 -2.36 0.07
CA SER A 138 -11.84 -1.35 -0.96
C SER A 138 -11.74 0.07 -0.39
N GLY A 139 -12.52 0.41 0.64
CA GLY A 139 -12.43 1.71 1.33
C GLY A 139 -11.04 1.98 1.93
N THR A 140 -10.44 0.99 2.62
CA THR A 140 -9.10 1.11 3.21
C THR A 140 -8.04 1.38 2.15
N ARG A 141 -8.15 0.70 1.00
CA ARG A 141 -7.26 0.93 -0.15
C ARG A 141 -7.37 2.36 -0.66
N ILE A 142 -8.59 2.84 -0.87
CA ILE A 142 -8.86 4.18 -1.39
C ILE A 142 -8.34 5.24 -0.41
N THR A 143 -8.60 5.10 0.90
CA THR A 143 -8.06 6.02 1.90
C THR A 143 -6.53 6.00 1.93
N GLY A 144 -5.89 4.84 1.75
CA GLY A 144 -4.43 4.75 1.62
C GLY A 144 -3.89 5.50 0.40
N ILE A 145 -4.60 5.44 -0.74
CA ILE A 145 -4.27 6.22 -1.94
C ILE A 145 -4.44 7.72 -1.66
N ILE A 146 -5.54 8.14 -1.04
CA ILE A 146 -5.77 9.54 -0.67
C ILE A 146 -4.66 10.05 0.25
N ALA A 147 -4.30 9.28 1.28
CA ALA A 147 -3.22 9.63 2.20
C ALA A 147 -1.89 9.84 1.46
N ALA A 148 -1.52 8.89 0.61
CA ALA A 148 -0.29 8.99 -0.19
C ALA A 148 -0.32 10.16 -1.20
N SER A 149 -1.47 10.44 -1.81
CA SER A 149 -1.64 11.60 -2.69
C SER A 149 -1.46 12.92 -1.96
N VAL A 150 -2.04 13.06 -0.76
CA VAL A 150 -1.81 14.24 0.10
C VAL A 150 -0.33 14.35 0.47
N ASN A 151 0.32 13.23 0.81
CA ASN A 151 1.74 13.20 1.15
C ASN A 151 2.66 13.61 -0.02
N ALA A 152 2.22 13.39 -1.27
CA ALA A 152 2.94 13.78 -2.48
C ALA A 152 2.90 15.29 -2.76
N LEU A 153 1.95 16.04 -2.21
CA LEU A 153 1.76 17.45 -2.52
C LEU A 153 2.93 18.32 -2.02
N LEU A 154 3.34 18.15 -0.76
CA LEU A 154 4.41 18.96 -0.17
C LEU A 154 5.77 18.83 -0.87
N PRO A 155 6.30 17.63 -1.15
CA PRO A 155 7.57 17.52 -1.85
C PRO A 155 7.45 17.98 -3.30
N LEU A 156 6.28 17.80 -3.94
CA LEU A 156 6.05 18.31 -5.30
C LEU A 156 6.09 19.85 -5.32
N LEU A 157 5.38 20.52 -4.40
CA LEU A 157 5.43 21.97 -4.26
C LEU A 157 6.83 22.48 -3.93
N SER A 158 7.57 21.76 -3.07
CA SER A 158 8.96 22.07 -2.75
C SER A 158 9.85 22.01 -3.99
N LEU A 159 9.74 20.96 -4.81
CA LEU A 159 10.49 20.84 -6.06
C LEU A 159 10.15 21.95 -7.04
N LEU A 160 8.85 22.23 -7.23
CA LEU A 160 8.40 23.30 -8.12
C LEU A 160 8.91 24.68 -7.67
N GLY A 161 8.88 24.96 -6.36
CA GLY A 161 9.40 26.20 -5.79
C GLY A 161 10.91 26.34 -5.97
N GLN A 162 11.68 25.25 -5.86
CA GLN A 162 13.12 25.30 -6.05
C GLN A 162 13.53 25.46 -7.52
N MET A 163 12.74 24.99 -8.48
CA MET A 163 13.00 25.28 -9.90
C MET A 163 12.83 26.76 -10.25
N ALA A 164 12.10 27.52 -9.43
CA ALA A 164 11.87 28.94 -9.63
C ALA A 164 12.91 29.85 -8.94
N ASN A 165 13.83 29.29 -8.14
CA ASN A 165 14.78 30.05 -7.33
C ASN A 165 16.19 29.44 -7.42
N ASP A 166 17.21 30.25 -7.76
CA ASP A 166 18.61 29.80 -7.89
C ASP A 166 19.32 29.49 -6.55
N THR A 167 18.58 29.44 -5.44
CA THR A 167 19.11 29.20 -4.08
C THR A 167 19.06 27.74 -3.64
N ALA A 168 18.91 26.80 -4.59
CA ALA A 168 18.80 25.38 -4.28
C ALA A 168 20.06 24.81 -3.61
N ALA A 169 20.02 24.67 -2.28
CA ALA A 169 20.97 23.83 -1.57
C ALA A 169 20.70 22.36 -1.96
N GLY A 170 21.61 21.70 -2.68
CA GLY A 170 21.35 20.37 -3.28
C GLY A 170 20.76 19.28 -2.34
N GLY A 171 20.96 19.40 -1.02
CA GLY A 171 20.35 18.52 -0.03
C GLY A 171 18.82 18.59 0.07
N SER A 172 18.21 19.76 -0.16
CA SER A 172 16.75 19.93 -0.09
C SER A 172 16.03 19.25 -1.26
N ILE A 173 16.62 19.29 -2.47
CA ILE A 173 16.09 18.63 -3.67
C ILE A 173 16.07 17.12 -3.46
N PHE A 174 17.18 16.55 -2.98
CA PHE A 174 17.28 15.11 -2.74
C PHE A 174 16.23 14.63 -1.73
N ALA A 175 16.07 15.34 -0.61
CA ALA A 175 15.06 15.01 0.40
C ALA A 175 13.63 15.07 -0.17
N ALA A 176 13.32 16.11 -0.95
CA ALA A 176 12.02 16.25 -1.59
C ALA A 176 11.75 15.14 -2.62
N LEU A 177 12.74 14.78 -3.45
CA LEU A 177 12.62 13.67 -4.40
C LEU A 177 12.41 12.33 -3.70
N LEU A 178 13.18 12.06 -2.64
CA LEU A 178 13.04 10.83 -1.86
C LEU A 178 11.65 10.74 -1.24
N TRP A 179 11.17 11.83 -0.62
CA TRP A 179 9.84 11.87 -0.03
C TRP A 179 8.74 11.68 -1.08
N LEU A 180 8.84 12.38 -2.23
CA LEU A 180 7.92 12.22 -3.35
C LEU A 180 7.90 10.78 -3.87
N ALA A 181 9.08 10.16 -4.02
CA ALA A 181 9.19 8.78 -4.48
C ALA A 181 8.45 7.80 -3.55
N THR A 182 8.56 7.97 -2.22
CA THR A 182 7.82 7.10 -1.29
C THR A 182 6.30 7.26 -1.43
N ALA A 183 5.81 8.48 -1.63
CA ALA A 183 4.39 8.74 -1.85
C ALA A 183 3.88 8.11 -3.16
N VAL A 184 4.61 8.33 -4.26
CA VAL A 184 4.27 7.78 -5.58
C VAL A 184 4.32 6.24 -5.57
N LEU A 185 5.35 5.63 -4.99
CA LEU A 185 5.44 4.17 -4.86
C LEU A 185 4.26 3.59 -4.09
N THR A 186 3.83 4.26 -3.01
CA THR A 186 2.65 3.85 -2.25
C THR A 186 1.38 3.86 -3.12
N ILE A 187 1.18 4.92 -3.91
CA ILE A 187 0.05 5.01 -4.85
C ILE A 187 0.10 3.88 -5.88
N VAL A 188 1.26 3.65 -6.50
CA VAL A 188 1.44 2.61 -7.52
C VAL A 188 1.17 1.23 -6.95
N PHE A 189 1.74 0.90 -5.79
CA PHE A 189 1.54 -0.40 -5.14
C PHE A 189 0.10 -0.64 -4.70
N LEU A 190 -0.64 0.42 -4.34
CA LEU A 190 -2.08 0.30 -4.09
C LEU A 190 -2.89 0.25 -5.37
N SER A 191 -2.36 0.68 -6.51
CA SER A 191 -3.08 0.73 -7.79
C SER A 191 -3.00 -0.56 -8.60
N VAL A 192 -2.05 -1.45 -8.31
CA VAL A 192 -1.90 -2.75 -9.01
C VAL A 192 -3.08 -3.70 -8.79
N SER A 193 -3.27 -4.63 -9.74
CA SER A 193 -4.34 -5.63 -9.70
C SER A 193 -4.30 -6.53 -8.46
N ALA A 194 -3.10 -6.91 -8.00
CA ALA A 194 -2.93 -7.71 -6.79
C ALA A 194 -3.48 -7.00 -5.54
N ALA A 195 -3.29 -5.68 -5.42
CA ALA A 195 -3.91 -4.90 -4.35
C ALA A 195 -5.45 -4.91 -4.49
N GLY A 196 -5.96 -4.75 -5.71
CA GLY A 196 -7.40 -4.85 -5.99
C GLY A 196 -7.99 -6.19 -5.53
N GLN A 197 -7.34 -7.31 -5.86
CA GLN A 197 -7.78 -8.65 -5.44
C GLN A 197 -7.73 -8.79 -3.91
N TRP A 198 -6.65 -8.32 -3.27
CA TRP A 198 -6.52 -8.36 -1.82
C TRP A 198 -7.67 -7.63 -1.12
N PHE A 199 -7.94 -6.38 -1.48
CA PHE A 199 -8.96 -5.57 -0.79
C PHE A 199 -10.40 -5.91 -1.17
N ASN A 200 -10.63 -6.70 -2.23
CA ASN A 200 -11.95 -7.19 -2.64
C ASN A 200 -12.20 -8.67 -2.27
N ARG A 201 -11.24 -9.33 -1.59
CA ARG A 201 -11.37 -10.73 -1.22
C ARG A 201 -12.58 -10.98 -0.30
N PRO A 202 -13.21 -12.16 -0.37
CA PRO A 202 -14.20 -12.56 0.62
C PRO A 202 -13.62 -12.53 2.04
N GLN A 203 -14.42 -12.09 3.00
CA GLN A 203 -14.08 -12.12 4.42
C GLN A 203 -15.13 -13.00 5.09
N TYR A 204 -14.68 -14.09 5.72
CA TYR A 204 -15.53 -15.05 6.43
C TYR A 204 -15.27 -14.94 7.92
#